data_AF-A0A318T7G8-F1
#
_entry.id   AF-A0A318T7G8-F1
#
_cell.length_a   1.000
_cell.length_b   1.000
_cell.length_c   1.000
_cell.angle_alpha   90.00
_cell.angle_beta   90.00
_cell.angle_gamma   90.00
#
_symmetry.space_group_name_H-M   'P 1'
#
loop_
_entity.id
_entity.type
_entity.pdbx_description
1 polymer ?
#
loop_
_entity_poly.entity_id
_entity_poly.type
_entity_poly.pdbx_seq_one_letter_code
_entity_poly.pdbx_strand_id
1 'polypeptide(L)'
;MPPWIYLSIGLLLVGALLGGVGVVRQALSFASSNISAGALQDALVQNTPGFSEGYPAGVPRAFEWCSGAYRPGGNAAPPPDFSAVTGWGQVYRMYGATVAPSPQARIMIANFRTYVRLSSTQQWVLVQSQANDAIAGGHFVADFAGNRAIEMAIERAPDGAVTIGAPPRGYNSHFWLASRGTYAPGSVNAVYVQMEIKAADAEPALVANVGADWWRDARADYVAGFSNNPGAGMSNWITLSSDWTVLRFYSGATDAFIADPPPPLRGATIAPLSGGKRHQTNTVPPCLVTNHRGAP
;
A
#
# COMPACT_ATOMS: atom_id res chain seq x y z
N MET A 1 1.85 38.92 -47.87
CA MET A 1 2.74 39.92 -47.25
C MET A 1 3.83 39.16 -46.50
N PRO A 2 5.07 39.16 -46.99
CA PRO A 2 6.23 38.55 -46.33
C PRO A 2 7.15 39.69 -45.78
N PRO A 3 8.42 39.45 -45.38
CA PRO A 3 8.91 39.68 -44.01
C PRO A 3 10.01 40.77 -43.96
N TRP A 4 10.46 41.18 -42.77
CA TRP A 4 11.73 41.92 -42.63
C TRP A 4 12.55 41.44 -41.43
N ILE A 5 13.73 40.92 -41.77
CA ILE A 5 14.94 40.82 -40.97
C ILE A 5 15.68 42.15 -41.11
N TYR A 6 16.24 42.70 -40.03
CA TYR A 6 17.53 43.39 -40.11
C TYR A 6 18.42 43.08 -38.91
N LEU A 7 19.57 42.55 -39.28
CA LEU A 7 20.81 42.32 -38.55
C LEU A 7 21.62 43.64 -38.53
N SER A 8 22.42 43.89 -37.49
CA SER A 8 23.85 44.28 -37.56
C SER A 8 24.29 45.11 -36.33
N ILE A 9 25.22 44.59 -35.50
CA ILE A 9 26.68 44.93 -35.43
C ILE A 9 26.92 46.29 -34.74
N GLY A 10 27.74 46.46 -33.70
CA GLY A 10 28.65 45.55 -32.99
C GLY A 10 29.52 46.31 -31.96
N LEU A 11 30.29 45.52 -31.20
CA LEU A 11 31.56 45.78 -30.46
C LEU A 11 31.69 47.01 -29.51
N LEU A 12 32.55 47.08 -28.48
CA LEU A 12 33.28 46.19 -27.56
C LEU A 12 34.16 47.15 -26.73
N LEU A 13 34.24 47.00 -25.40
CA LEU A 13 35.42 47.26 -24.52
C LEU A 13 34.96 47.16 -23.04
N VAL A 14 35.21 46.02 -22.39
CA VAL A 14 36.35 45.71 -21.49
C VAL A 14 36.39 46.56 -20.22
N GLY A 15 36.16 45.90 -19.09
CA GLY A 15 36.49 46.36 -17.74
C GLY A 15 36.44 45.16 -16.79
N ALA A 16 37.60 44.55 -16.54
CA ALA A 16 37.77 43.43 -15.62
C ALA A 16 37.63 43.89 -14.16
N LEU A 17 36.99 43.07 -13.32
CA LEU A 17 37.33 42.96 -11.89
C LEU A 17 36.80 41.65 -11.28
N LEU A 18 37.78 40.79 -11.03
CA LEU A 18 37.92 39.74 -10.01
C LEU A 18 36.81 39.62 -8.95
N GLY A 19 36.26 38.41 -8.79
CA GLY A 19 35.55 38.05 -7.57
C GLY A 19 34.75 36.75 -7.66
N GLY A 20 35.35 35.63 -7.24
CA GLY A 20 34.64 34.49 -6.67
C GLY A 20 33.88 33.58 -7.64
N VAL A 21 34.55 32.52 -8.11
CA VAL A 21 33.88 31.30 -8.58
C VAL A 21 33.24 30.62 -7.37
N GLY A 22 32.06 31.09 -6.98
CA GLY A 22 31.16 30.39 -6.09
C GLY A 22 30.46 29.30 -6.87
N VAL A 23 31.08 28.11 -6.97
CA VAL A 23 30.36 26.90 -7.38
C VAL A 23 29.20 26.73 -6.40
N VAL A 24 27.98 27.02 -6.85
CA VAL A 24 26.76 26.63 -6.16
C VAL A 24 26.73 25.10 -6.21
N ARG A 25 27.37 24.46 -5.22
CA ARG A 25 27.10 23.07 -4.88
C ARG A 25 25.69 23.07 -4.30
N GLN A 26 24.70 22.89 -5.17
CA GLN A 26 23.42 22.33 -4.76
C GLN A 26 23.75 20.97 -4.14
N ALA A 27 23.78 20.95 -2.81
CA ALA A 27 23.75 19.72 -2.06
C ALA A 27 22.43 19.03 -2.43
N LEU A 28 22.51 18.03 -3.31
CA LEU A 28 21.50 17.00 -3.42
C LEU A 28 21.38 16.36 -2.04
N SER A 29 20.42 16.83 -1.26
CA SER A 29 19.91 16.11 -0.10
C SER A 29 19.23 14.87 -0.65
N PHE A 30 20.02 13.83 -0.91
CA PHE A 30 19.52 12.48 -0.80
C PHE A 30 19.26 12.32 0.70
N ALA A 31 18.02 12.54 1.12
CA ALA A 31 17.57 12.03 2.38
C ALA A 31 17.77 10.52 2.31
N SER A 32 18.87 10.06 2.90
CA SER A 32 19.12 8.66 3.18
C SER A 32 17.84 8.13 3.80
N SER A 33 17.17 7.23 3.08
CA SER A 33 16.08 6.46 3.65
C SER A 33 16.71 5.66 4.79
N ASN A 34 16.65 6.21 6.00
CA ASN A 34 17.00 5.49 7.20
C ASN A 34 16.02 4.32 7.24
N ILE A 35 16.46 3.16 6.74
CA ILE A 35 15.75 1.91 6.93
C ILE A 35 15.63 1.77 8.44
N SER A 36 14.42 1.98 8.97
CA SER A 36 14.15 1.79 10.39
C SER A 36 14.69 0.42 10.79
N ALA A 37 15.44 0.36 11.89
CA ALA A 37 16.01 -0.88 12.41
C ALA A 37 14.95 -1.97 12.72
N GLY A 38 13.65 -1.64 12.60
CA GLY A 38 12.53 -2.57 12.72
C GLY A 38 11.69 -2.76 11.45
N ALA A 39 12.05 -2.24 10.27
CA ALA A 39 11.18 -2.28 9.09
C ALA A 39 10.87 -3.71 8.59
N LEU A 40 11.84 -4.62 8.66
CA LEU A 40 11.60 -6.04 8.35
C LEU A 40 10.73 -6.68 9.44
N GLN A 41 11.01 -6.40 10.72
CA GLN A 41 10.20 -6.87 11.84
C GLN A 41 8.74 -6.38 11.73
N ASP A 42 8.50 -5.15 11.29
CA ASP A 42 7.17 -4.62 11.01
C ASP A 42 6.45 -5.44 9.96
N ALA A 43 7.12 -5.73 8.84
CA ALA A 43 6.55 -6.55 7.79
C ALA A 43 6.19 -7.95 8.31
N LEU A 44 7.04 -8.56 9.15
CA LEU A 44 6.76 -9.85 9.77
C LEU A 44 5.53 -9.78 10.68
N VAL A 45 5.46 -8.80 11.58
CA VAL A 45 4.32 -8.61 12.49
C VAL A 45 3.04 -8.35 11.72
N GLN A 46 3.07 -7.46 10.73
CA GLN A 46 1.90 -7.14 9.91
C GLN A 46 1.44 -8.32 9.05
N ASN A 47 2.23 -9.38 8.89
CA ASN A 47 1.85 -10.55 8.10
C ASN A 47 1.81 -11.85 8.92
N THR A 48 1.80 -11.74 10.25
CA THR A 48 1.66 -12.90 11.16
C THR A 48 0.25 -12.90 11.75
N PRO A 49 -0.53 -13.98 11.59
CA PRO A 49 -1.87 -14.08 12.18
C PRO A 49 -1.89 -13.77 13.67
N GLY A 50 -2.91 -13.06 14.13
CA GLY A 50 -3.09 -12.68 15.55
C GLY A 50 -2.44 -11.36 15.97
N PHE A 51 -1.79 -10.65 15.06
CA PHE A 51 -1.15 -9.35 15.33
C PHE A 51 -1.94 -8.13 14.83
N SER A 52 -3.22 -8.31 14.47
CA SER A 52 -4.11 -7.17 14.18
C SER A 52 -4.29 -6.29 15.43
N GLU A 53 -4.28 -4.97 15.22
CA GLU A 53 -4.44 -3.94 16.26
C GLU A 53 -5.89 -3.50 16.45
N GLY A 54 -6.77 -3.95 15.57
CA GLY A 54 -8.21 -3.75 15.59
C GLY A 54 -8.87 -4.61 14.51
N TYR A 55 -10.18 -4.46 14.33
CA TYR A 55 -10.94 -5.22 13.33
C TYR A 55 -11.86 -4.32 12.53
N PRO A 56 -12.16 -4.66 11.27
CA PRO A 56 -13.02 -3.85 10.41
C PRO A 56 -14.49 -3.96 10.84
N ALA A 57 -15.17 -2.82 10.94
CA ALA A 57 -16.61 -2.80 11.19
C ALA A 57 -17.39 -3.17 9.92
N GLY A 58 -18.40 -4.03 10.07
CA GLY A 58 -19.31 -4.40 8.97
C GLY A 58 -18.87 -5.59 8.12
N VAL A 59 -17.70 -6.17 8.39
CA VAL A 59 -17.23 -7.37 7.70
C VAL A 59 -17.82 -8.63 8.35
N PRO A 60 -18.43 -9.53 7.56
CA PRO A 60 -18.93 -10.81 8.08
C PRO A 60 -17.81 -11.64 8.68
N ARG A 61 -18.06 -12.22 9.86
CA ARG A 61 -17.08 -13.02 10.60
C ARG A 61 -16.63 -14.28 9.86
N ALA A 62 -17.46 -14.79 8.94
CA ALA A 62 -17.15 -15.94 8.13
C ALA A 62 -16.12 -15.65 7.02
N PHE A 63 -15.82 -14.38 6.75
CA PHE A 63 -14.82 -14.03 5.75
C PHE A 63 -13.43 -14.26 6.34
N GLU A 64 -12.66 -15.13 5.69
CA GLU A 64 -11.33 -15.56 6.15
C GLU A 64 -10.36 -14.39 6.36
N TRP A 65 -10.57 -13.29 5.66
CA TRP A 65 -9.75 -12.09 5.76
C TRP A 65 -10.13 -11.14 6.89
N CYS A 66 -11.26 -11.36 7.56
CA CYS A 66 -11.73 -10.50 8.65
C CYS A 66 -10.70 -10.41 9.79
N SER A 67 -9.96 -11.49 10.09
CA SER A 67 -8.92 -11.50 11.13
C SER A 67 -7.61 -10.79 10.75
N GLY A 68 -7.42 -10.44 9.47
CA GLY A 68 -6.16 -9.93 8.93
C GLY A 68 -5.13 -11.04 8.62
N ALA A 69 -3.98 -10.64 8.08
CA ALA A 69 -2.86 -11.50 7.65
C ALA A 69 -3.32 -12.65 6.73
N TYR A 70 -4.29 -12.37 5.87
CA TYR A 70 -4.91 -13.36 5.00
C TYR A 70 -4.03 -13.70 3.80
N ARG A 71 -3.88 -14.99 3.53
CA ARG A 71 -3.15 -15.53 2.38
C ARG A 71 -3.90 -16.75 1.85
N PRO A 72 -4.61 -16.64 0.71
CA PRO A 72 -5.26 -17.79 0.11
C PRO A 72 -4.23 -18.86 -0.24
N GLY A 73 -4.55 -20.12 0.07
CA GLY A 73 -3.71 -21.26 -0.29
C GLY A 73 -3.47 -21.32 -1.80
N GLY A 74 -2.22 -21.47 -2.22
CA GLY A 74 -1.84 -21.52 -3.64
C GLY A 74 -1.66 -20.17 -4.33
N ASN A 75 -2.02 -19.05 -3.70
CA ASN A 75 -1.96 -17.72 -4.34
C ASN A 75 -0.72 -16.91 -3.95
N ALA A 76 0.31 -17.56 -3.37
CA ALA A 76 1.59 -16.92 -3.11
C ALA A 76 2.22 -16.38 -4.41
N ALA A 77 2.06 -17.13 -5.49
CA ALA A 77 2.40 -16.76 -6.87
C ALA A 77 1.12 -16.57 -7.70
N PRO A 78 1.17 -15.82 -8.81
CA PRO A 78 0.04 -15.71 -9.72
C PRO A 78 -0.24 -17.05 -10.42
N PRO A 79 -1.49 -17.30 -10.87
CA PRO A 79 -1.74 -18.39 -11.81
C PRO A 79 -0.86 -18.27 -13.07
N PRO A 80 -0.50 -19.39 -13.75
CA PRO A 80 0.53 -19.36 -14.80
C PRO A 80 0.25 -18.44 -15.99
N ASP A 81 -1.03 -18.21 -16.32
CA ASP A 81 -1.48 -17.37 -17.43
C ASP A 81 -1.70 -15.89 -17.04
N PHE A 82 -1.47 -15.53 -15.77
CA PHE A 82 -1.65 -14.17 -15.28
C PHE A 82 -0.39 -13.34 -15.54
N SER A 83 -0.59 -12.09 -15.93
CA SER A 83 0.49 -11.18 -16.37
C SER A 83 0.46 -9.80 -15.71
N ALA A 84 -0.42 -9.62 -14.73
CA ALA A 84 -0.57 -8.33 -14.06
C ALA A 84 -0.79 -8.47 -12.54
N VAL A 85 -0.56 -7.37 -11.83
CA VAL A 85 -0.79 -7.25 -10.39
C VAL A 85 -1.29 -5.85 -10.07
N THR A 86 -2.15 -5.77 -9.06
CA THR A 86 -2.58 -4.50 -8.47
C THR A 86 -2.34 -4.55 -6.97
N GLY A 87 -1.45 -3.70 -6.48
CA GLY A 87 -1.38 -3.36 -5.06
C GLY A 87 -2.56 -2.47 -4.69
N TRP A 88 -3.18 -2.76 -3.55
CA TRP A 88 -4.35 -2.05 -3.04
C TRP A 88 -4.27 -1.83 -1.53
N GLY A 89 -5.10 -0.92 -1.02
CA GLY A 89 -5.32 -0.70 0.40
C GLY A 89 -6.81 -0.68 0.75
N GLN A 90 -7.11 -0.97 2.02
CA GLN A 90 -8.46 -0.80 2.56
C GLN A 90 -8.38 -0.06 3.89
N VAL A 91 -9.33 0.85 4.11
CA VAL A 91 -9.55 1.47 5.41
C VAL A 91 -10.98 1.26 5.85
N TYR A 92 -11.13 0.82 7.10
CA TYR A 92 -12.40 0.59 7.74
C TYR A 92 -12.52 1.42 9.01
N ARG A 93 -13.75 1.72 9.40
CA ARG A 93 -14.02 2.02 10.81
C ARG A 93 -13.66 0.81 11.66
N MET A 94 -13.04 1.06 12.80
CA MET A 94 -12.73 0.03 13.78
C MET A 94 -14.03 -0.49 14.39
N TYR A 95 -14.14 -1.81 14.51
CA TYR A 95 -15.23 -2.50 15.18
C TYR A 95 -15.33 -2.03 16.64
N GLY A 96 -16.55 -1.77 17.11
CA GLY A 96 -16.80 -1.28 18.47
C GLY A 96 -16.57 0.23 18.66
N ALA A 97 -16.07 0.95 17.65
CA ALA A 97 -15.91 2.41 17.74
C ALA A 97 -17.26 3.12 17.92
N THR A 98 -17.40 3.82 19.04
CA THR A 98 -18.62 4.55 19.45
C THR A 98 -18.72 5.94 18.82
N VAL A 99 -17.58 6.58 18.53
CA VAL A 99 -17.52 7.90 17.91
C VAL A 99 -17.93 7.82 16.44
N ALA A 100 -18.88 8.67 16.04
CA ALA A 100 -19.33 8.75 14.66
C ALA A 100 -18.19 9.20 13.74
N PRO A 101 -18.08 8.66 12.51
CA PRO A 101 -17.07 9.12 11.56
C PRO A 101 -17.34 10.59 11.22
N SER A 102 -16.31 11.42 11.30
CA SER A 102 -16.39 12.78 10.76
C SER A 102 -16.46 12.69 9.23
N PRO A 103 -17.44 13.34 8.58
CA PRO A 103 -17.47 13.41 7.11
C PRO A 103 -16.31 14.24 6.54
N GLN A 104 -15.65 15.04 7.39
CA GLN A 104 -14.43 15.75 7.06
C GLN A 104 -13.18 14.91 7.30
N ALA A 105 -13.29 13.71 7.87
CA ALA A 105 -12.12 12.89 8.13
C ALA A 105 -11.40 12.53 6.82
N ARG A 106 -10.09 12.70 6.85
CA ARG A 106 -9.21 12.42 5.70
C ARG A 106 -8.13 11.42 6.07
N ILE A 107 -7.70 10.68 5.06
CA ILE A 107 -6.58 9.74 5.14
C ILE A 107 -5.54 10.20 4.13
N MET A 108 -4.29 10.30 4.55
CA MET A 108 -3.19 10.66 3.66
C MET A 108 -2.39 9.41 3.32
N ILE A 109 -2.02 9.26 2.05
CA ILE A 109 -1.27 8.13 1.50
C ILE A 109 -0.06 8.66 0.75
N ALA A 110 1.10 8.09 1.03
CA ALA A 110 2.35 8.40 0.34
C ALA A 110 3.14 7.13 0.04
N ASN A 111 4.11 7.24 -0.88
CA ASN A 111 5.10 6.20 -1.15
C ASN A 111 4.51 4.79 -1.44
N PHE A 112 3.32 4.71 -2.04
CA PHE A 112 2.67 3.45 -2.40
C PHE A 112 3.42 2.76 -3.55
N ARG A 113 3.95 1.56 -3.30
CA ARG A 113 4.77 0.78 -4.24
C ARG A 113 4.39 -0.69 -4.22
N THR A 114 4.40 -1.31 -5.41
CA THR A 114 4.22 -2.76 -5.61
C THR A 114 5.44 -3.33 -6.29
N TYR A 115 6.02 -4.37 -5.71
CA TYR A 115 7.13 -5.13 -6.25
C TYR A 115 6.70 -6.56 -6.52
N VAL A 116 7.23 -7.16 -7.58
CA VAL A 116 7.13 -8.60 -7.84
C VAL A 116 8.51 -9.23 -7.81
N ARG A 117 8.58 -10.49 -7.41
CA ARG A 117 9.82 -11.27 -7.41
C ARG A 117 9.85 -12.21 -8.60
N LEU A 118 10.86 -12.05 -9.44
CA LEU A 118 11.05 -12.87 -10.62
C LEU A 118 11.52 -14.28 -10.25
N SER A 119 10.87 -15.30 -10.79
CA SER A 119 11.14 -16.72 -10.50
C SER A 119 12.51 -17.17 -11.01
N SER A 120 12.98 -16.68 -12.16
CA SER A 120 14.25 -17.12 -12.75
C SER A 120 15.47 -16.46 -12.13
N THR A 121 15.41 -15.14 -11.91
CA THR A 121 16.55 -14.36 -11.41
C THR A 121 16.50 -14.11 -9.91
N GLN A 122 15.37 -14.43 -9.26
CA GLN A 122 15.11 -14.15 -7.85
C GLN A 122 15.13 -12.63 -7.52
N GLN A 123 15.09 -11.77 -8.54
CA GLN A 123 15.15 -10.32 -8.35
C GLN A 123 13.77 -9.73 -8.07
N TRP A 124 13.72 -8.78 -7.14
CA TRP A 124 12.57 -7.93 -6.93
C TRP A 124 12.55 -6.75 -7.91
N VAL A 125 11.44 -6.59 -8.62
CA VAL A 125 11.20 -5.54 -9.62
C VAL A 125 10.03 -4.67 -9.18
N LEU A 126 10.23 -3.35 -9.18
CA LEU A 126 9.15 -2.38 -8.96
C LEU A 126 8.25 -2.34 -10.19
N VAL A 127 6.96 -2.66 -10.03
CA VAL A 127 5.99 -2.71 -11.13
C VAL A 127 4.86 -1.70 -11.00
N GLN A 128 4.63 -1.13 -9.82
CA GLN A 128 3.73 0.02 -9.63
C GLN A 128 4.32 0.99 -8.61
N SER A 129 4.07 2.29 -8.82
CA SER A 129 4.53 3.37 -7.92
C SER A 129 3.61 4.59 -8.01
N GLN A 130 3.17 5.11 -6.87
CA GLN A 130 2.39 6.36 -6.75
C GLN A 130 3.06 7.57 -7.39
N ALA A 131 4.39 7.54 -7.54
CA ALA A 131 5.12 8.62 -8.21
C ALA A 131 4.69 8.76 -9.68
N ASN A 132 4.33 7.65 -10.32
CA ASN A 132 4.04 7.57 -11.76
C ASN A 132 2.60 7.13 -12.05
N ASP A 133 1.83 6.75 -11.02
CA ASP A 133 0.51 6.19 -11.16
C ASP A 133 -0.45 6.81 -10.16
N ALA A 134 -1.64 7.16 -10.63
CA ALA A 134 -2.65 7.79 -9.79
C ALA A 134 -3.24 6.76 -8.82
N ILE A 135 -3.67 7.22 -7.65
CA ILE A 135 -4.52 6.41 -6.78
C ILE A 135 -5.96 6.57 -7.27
N ALA A 136 -6.62 5.44 -7.51
CA ALA A 136 -8.05 5.34 -7.77
C ALA A 136 -8.73 4.57 -6.62
N GLY A 137 -10.04 4.66 -6.52
CA GLY A 137 -10.76 3.97 -5.46
C GLY A 137 -12.22 4.39 -5.32
N GLY A 138 -12.87 3.84 -4.30
CA GLY A 138 -14.25 4.17 -3.95
C GLY A 138 -14.58 3.79 -2.51
N HIS A 139 -15.71 4.29 -2.03
CA HIS A 139 -16.28 3.80 -0.79
C HIS A 139 -17.18 2.61 -1.09
N PHE A 140 -16.69 1.40 -0.85
CA PHE A 140 -17.45 0.16 -1.08
C PHE A 140 -18.29 -0.18 0.14
N VAL A 141 -19.44 -0.85 -0.05
CA VAL A 141 -20.17 -1.43 1.10
C VAL A 141 -19.19 -2.26 1.93
N ALA A 142 -19.29 -2.20 3.25
CA ALA A 142 -18.28 -2.76 4.16
C ALA A 142 -17.98 -4.26 3.94
N ASP A 143 -18.90 -5.03 3.40
CA ASP A 143 -18.72 -6.45 3.06
C ASP A 143 -18.50 -6.70 1.56
N PHE A 144 -18.30 -5.63 0.77
CA PHE A 144 -18.25 -5.62 -0.70
C PHE A 144 -19.52 -6.18 -1.38
N ALA A 145 -20.66 -6.25 -0.70
CA ALA A 145 -21.88 -6.83 -1.25
C ALA A 145 -22.30 -6.19 -2.58
N GLY A 146 -22.45 -7.05 -3.60
CA GLY A 146 -22.87 -6.66 -4.94
C GLY A 146 -21.88 -5.74 -5.67
N ASN A 147 -20.62 -5.67 -5.23
CA ASN A 147 -19.60 -4.76 -5.78
C ASN A 147 -20.07 -3.29 -5.81
N ARG A 148 -20.92 -2.91 -4.85
CA ARG A 148 -21.50 -1.57 -4.78
C ARG A 148 -20.53 -0.61 -4.12
N ALA A 149 -20.34 0.54 -4.77
CA ALA A 149 -19.57 1.64 -4.24
C ALA A 149 -20.28 2.99 -4.43
N ILE A 150 -19.92 3.95 -3.59
CA ILE A 150 -20.18 5.38 -3.79
C ILE A 150 -18.83 6.07 -4.03
N GLU A 151 -18.91 7.28 -4.58
CA GLU A 151 -17.73 8.10 -4.85
C GLU A 151 -16.93 8.37 -3.56
N MET A 152 -15.61 8.26 -3.66
CA MET A 152 -14.66 8.65 -2.63
C MET A 152 -13.87 9.84 -3.14
N ALA A 153 -13.79 10.90 -2.35
CA ALA A 153 -12.92 12.03 -2.67
C ALA A 153 -11.46 11.56 -2.71
N ILE A 154 -10.75 11.91 -3.78
CA ILE A 154 -9.32 11.62 -3.99
C ILE A 154 -8.66 12.89 -4.51
N GLU A 155 -7.71 13.42 -3.73
CA GLU A 155 -7.02 14.67 -4.04
C GLU A 155 -5.51 14.47 -3.96
N ARG A 156 -4.78 14.88 -5.01
CA ARG A 156 -3.31 14.80 -5.01
C ARG A 156 -2.73 16.10 -4.44
N ALA A 157 -1.90 15.97 -3.41
CA ALA A 157 -1.15 17.08 -2.85
C ALA A 157 0.10 17.41 -3.69
N PRO A 158 0.62 18.65 -3.63
CA PRO A 158 1.82 19.06 -4.38
C PRO A 158 3.09 18.26 -4.06
N ASP A 159 3.18 17.70 -2.84
CA ASP A 159 4.29 16.85 -2.38
C ASP A 159 4.20 15.41 -2.91
N GLY A 160 3.17 15.09 -3.70
CA GLY A 160 2.94 13.77 -4.28
C GLY A 160 2.13 12.82 -3.39
N ALA A 161 1.82 13.21 -2.14
CA ALA A 161 0.87 12.48 -1.32
C ALA A 161 -0.55 12.57 -1.93
N VAL A 162 -1.41 11.64 -1.54
CA VAL A 162 -2.82 11.63 -1.92
C VAL A 162 -3.67 11.63 -0.66
N THR A 163 -4.65 12.52 -0.63
CA THR A 163 -5.67 12.57 0.41
C THR A 163 -6.92 11.87 -0.10
N ILE A 164 -7.45 10.93 0.68
CA ILE A 164 -8.73 10.28 0.40
C ILE A 164 -9.75 10.54 1.52
N GLY A 165 -11.03 10.40 1.19
CA GLY A 165 -12.11 10.39 2.18
C GLY A 165 -12.00 9.20 3.15
N ALA A 166 -12.26 9.43 4.43
CA ALA A 166 -12.49 8.35 5.38
C ALA A 166 -13.83 7.63 5.10
N PRO A 167 -13.96 6.33 5.42
CA PRO A 167 -15.16 5.57 5.09
C PRO A 167 -16.40 6.07 5.85
N PRO A 168 -17.52 6.34 5.16
CA PRO A 168 -18.79 6.61 5.83
C PRO A 168 -19.33 5.35 6.53
N ARG A 169 -20.36 5.52 7.36
CA ARG A 169 -20.99 4.40 8.07
C ARG A 169 -21.50 3.35 7.08
N GLY A 170 -21.09 2.10 7.29
CA GLY A 170 -21.50 0.96 6.46
C GLY A 170 -20.66 0.75 5.21
N TYR A 171 -19.60 1.54 5.04
CA TYR A 171 -18.67 1.47 3.92
C TYR A 171 -17.23 1.25 4.39
N ASN A 172 -16.38 0.85 3.46
CA ASN A 172 -14.93 0.87 3.55
C ASN A 172 -14.37 1.77 2.44
N SER A 173 -13.18 2.33 2.65
CA SER A 173 -12.44 3.01 1.59
C SER A 173 -11.48 2.01 0.97
N HIS A 174 -11.76 1.56 -0.25
CA HIS A 174 -10.88 0.69 -1.01
C HIS A 174 -10.21 1.50 -2.13
N PHE A 175 -8.90 1.38 -2.25
CA PHE A 175 -8.11 2.16 -3.20
C PHE A 175 -6.93 1.35 -3.74
N TRP A 176 -6.45 1.73 -4.91
CA TRP A 176 -5.39 1.04 -5.64
C TRP A 176 -4.63 2.00 -6.55
N LEU A 177 -3.45 1.58 -7.00
CA LEU A 177 -2.73 2.23 -8.08
C LEU A 177 -3.45 1.91 -9.41
N ALA A 178 -3.86 2.96 -10.14
CA ALA A 178 -4.82 2.89 -11.24
C ALA A 178 -4.35 2.02 -12.41
N SER A 179 -3.05 2.06 -12.71
CA SER A 179 -2.41 1.23 -13.73
C SER A 179 -1.91 -0.07 -13.10
N ARG A 180 -2.19 -1.21 -13.73
CA ARG A 180 -1.66 -2.49 -13.24
C ARG A 180 -0.16 -2.62 -13.51
N GLY A 181 0.56 -3.19 -12.54
CA GLY A 181 1.92 -3.63 -12.77
C GLY A 181 1.92 -4.85 -13.67
N THR A 182 2.83 -4.94 -14.63
CA THR A 182 2.87 -6.05 -15.61
C THR A 182 4.16 -6.85 -15.51
N TYR A 183 4.07 -8.12 -15.86
CA TYR A 183 5.17 -9.07 -15.91
C TYR A 183 4.86 -10.17 -16.93
N ALA A 184 5.87 -10.94 -17.34
CA ALA A 184 5.64 -12.06 -18.24
C ALA A 184 4.88 -13.19 -17.51
N PRO A 185 3.86 -13.83 -18.12
CA PRO A 185 3.18 -14.98 -17.52
C PRO A 185 4.16 -16.05 -17.00
N GLY A 186 3.87 -16.60 -15.83
CA GLY A 186 4.70 -17.62 -15.17
C GLY A 186 6.08 -17.15 -14.67
N SER A 187 6.41 -15.85 -14.79
CA SER A 187 7.74 -15.32 -14.43
C SER A 187 7.87 -14.82 -13.00
N VAL A 188 6.79 -14.79 -12.22
CA VAL A 188 6.75 -14.23 -10.86
C VAL A 188 6.41 -15.30 -9.83
N ASN A 189 7.01 -15.24 -8.64
CA ASN A 189 6.71 -16.15 -7.53
C ASN A 189 6.30 -15.47 -6.22
N ALA A 190 6.39 -14.15 -6.12
CA ALA A 190 5.92 -13.39 -4.97
C ALA A 190 5.59 -11.93 -5.31
N VAL A 191 4.80 -11.28 -4.46
CA VAL A 191 4.54 -9.84 -4.47
C VAL A 191 4.85 -9.24 -3.09
N TYR A 192 5.34 -8.02 -3.10
CA TYR A 192 5.47 -7.17 -1.92
C TYR A 192 4.81 -5.83 -2.19
N VAL A 193 4.02 -5.36 -1.24
CA VAL A 193 3.33 -4.08 -1.31
C VAL A 193 3.65 -3.27 -0.07
N GLN A 194 3.90 -1.98 -0.24
CA GLN A 194 3.99 -1.06 0.88
C GLN A 194 3.39 0.30 0.55
N MET A 195 2.95 1.00 1.59
CA MET A 195 2.57 2.42 1.53
C MET A 195 2.74 3.07 2.89
N GLU A 196 3.02 4.37 2.89
CA GLU A 196 2.86 5.23 4.06
C GLU A 196 1.42 5.69 4.13
N ILE A 197 0.82 5.63 5.31
CA ILE A 197 -0.56 6.04 5.55
C ILE A 197 -0.69 6.69 6.92
N LYS A 198 -1.59 7.68 7.02
CA LYS A 198 -2.02 8.23 8.30
C LYS A 198 -3.45 8.74 8.21
N ALA A 199 -4.09 8.86 9.37
CA ALA A 199 -5.26 9.71 9.51
C ALA A 199 -4.82 11.19 9.57
N ALA A 200 -5.54 12.08 8.92
CA ALA A 200 -5.27 13.52 9.03
C ALA A 200 -5.77 14.10 10.37
N ASP A 201 -6.83 13.50 10.93
CA ASP A 201 -7.44 13.91 12.18
C ASP A 201 -7.02 13.00 13.34
N ALA A 202 -7.08 13.52 14.58
CA ALA A 202 -6.51 12.86 15.75
C ALA A 202 -7.24 11.58 16.19
N GLU A 203 -8.50 11.38 15.79
CA GLU A 203 -9.35 10.32 16.36
C GLU A 203 -10.31 9.63 15.38
N PRO A 204 -9.90 9.20 14.18
CA PRO A 204 -10.76 8.33 13.42
C PRO A 204 -10.37 6.93 13.87
N ALA A 205 -11.15 6.34 14.77
CA ALA A 205 -11.06 4.93 15.13
C ALA A 205 -11.16 4.08 13.85
N LEU A 206 -10.03 3.93 13.16
CA LEU A 206 -9.86 3.40 11.83
C LEU A 206 -8.77 2.34 11.87
N VAL A 207 -8.99 1.29 11.11
CA VAL A 207 -7.98 0.30 10.82
C VAL A 207 -7.76 0.23 9.33
N ALA A 208 -6.51 -0.02 8.95
CA ALA A 208 -6.12 -0.15 7.56
C ALA A 208 -5.27 -1.40 7.35
N ASN A 209 -5.31 -1.92 6.12
CA ASN A 209 -4.41 -2.97 5.65
C ASN A 209 -3.90 -2.62 4.25
N VAL A 210 -2.96 -3.43 3.78
CA VAL A 210 -2.48 -3.38 2.39
C VAL A 210 -2.44 -4.80 1.84
N GLY A 211 -2.66 -4.95 0.56
CA GLY A 211 -2.69 -6.25 -0.11
C GLY A 211 -2.42 -6.14 -1.60
N ALA A 212 -2.56 -7.26 -2.29
CA ALA A 212 -2.47 -7.33 -3.74
C ALA A 212 -3.44 -8.34 -4.33
N ASP A 213 -3.85 -8.08 -5.57
CA ASP A 213 -4.55 -9.03 -6.44
C ASP A 213 -3.69 -9.35 -7.65
N TRP A 214 -3.63 -10.62 -8.02
CA TRP A 214 -3.10 -11.04 -9.31
C TRP A 214 -4.14 -10.78 -10.38
N TRP A 215 -3.77 -10.26 -11.53
CA TRP A 215 -4.71 -10.01 -12.62
C TRP A 215 -4.35 -10.79 -13.88
N ARG A 216 -5.37 -11.31 -14.57
CA ARG A 216 -5.20 -12.07 -15.82
C ARG A 216 -4.30 -11.30 -16.79
N ASP A 217 -4.62 -10.02 -16.97
CA ASP A 217 -3.78 -9.07 -17.71
C ASP A 217 -4.04 -7.63 -17.26
N ALA A 218 -3.35 -6.68 -17.87
CA ALA A 218 -3.42 -5.26 -17.53
C ALA A 218 -4.80 -4.61 -17.75
N ARG A 219 -5.69 -5.24 -18.52
CA ARG A 219 -6.99 -4.71 -18.96
C ARG A 219 -8.18 -5.57 -18.56
N ALA A 220 -7.94 -6.78 -18.03
CA ALA A 220 -9.00 -7.69 -17.59
C ALA A 220 -9.99 -7.01 -16.64
N ASP A 221 -11.28 -7.15 -16.92
CA ASP A 221 -12.31 -6.64 -16.02
C ASP A 221 -12.42 -7.48 -14.75
N TYR A 222 -12.93 -6.86 -13.68
CA TYR A 222 -13.38 -7.58 -12.51
C TYR A 222 -14.49 -8.55 -12.90
N VAL A 223 -14.41 -9.78 -12.39
CA VAL A 223 -15.45 -10.79 -12.54
C VAL A 223 -15.83 -11.31 -11.17
N ALA A 224 -17.13 -11.40 -10.90
CA ALA A 224 -17.64 -11.98 -9.66
C ALA A 224 -17.08 -13.39 -9.48
N GLY A 225 -16.57 -13.68 -8.28
CA GLY A 225 -15.84 -14.93 -8.01
C GLY A 225 -14.34 -14.86 -8.26
N PHE A 226 -13.80 -13.68 -8.58
CA PHE A 226 -12.35 -13.39 -8.60
C PHE A 226 -11.55 -14.24 -9.61
N SER A 227 -12.19 -14.78 -10.65
CA SER A 227 -11.53 -15.60 -11.67
C SER A 227 -10.52 -14.82 -12.54
N ASN A 228 -10.64 -13.49 -12.56
CA ASN A 228 -9.72 -12.57 -13.23
C ASN A 228 -8.81 -11.81 -12.26
N ASN A 229 -9.11 -11.86 -10.96
CA ASN A 229 -8.39 -11.12 -9.93
C ASN A 229 -8.27 -11.86 -8.58
N PRO A 230 -7.74 -13.09 -8.54
CA PRO A 230 -7.58 -13.79 -7.28
C PRO A 230 -6.61 -13.01 -6.38
N GLY A 231 -7.01 -12.84 -5.11
CA GLY A 231 -6.18 -12.14 -4.12
C GLY A 231 -4.87 -12.89 -3.88
N ALA A 232 -3.76 -12.16 -3.87
CA ALA A 232 -2.49 -12.65 -3.33
C ALA A 232 -2.52 -12.70 -1.80
N GLY A 233 -3.31 -11.80 -1.20
CA GLY A 233 -3.52 -11.69 0.25
C GLY A 233 -3.49 -10.25 0.75
N MET A 234 -3.49 -10.11 2.07
CA MET A 234 -3.40 -8.83 2.78
C MET A 234 -2.66 -8.93 4.11
N SER A 235 -2.18 -7.80 4.59
CA SER A 235 -1.62 -7.65 5.93
C SER A 235 -2.71 -7.77 7.02
N ASN A 236 -2.28 -7.75 8.27
CA ASN A 236 -3.09 -7.45 9.43
C ASN A 236 -3.69 -6.05 9.36
N TRP A 237 -4.70 -5.84 10.21
CA TRP A 237 -5.32 -4.54 10.45
C TRP A 237 -4.46 -3.72 11.40
N ILE A 238 -4.06 -2.54 10.96
CA ILE A 238 -3.22 -1.60 11.71
C ILE A 238 -4.04 -0.36 12.03
N THR A 239 -4.00 0.09 13.27
CA THR A 239 -4.74 1.28 13.68
C THR A 239 -4.06 2.52 13.08
N LEU A 240 -4.86 3.41 12.50
CA LEU A 240 -4.33 4.67 11.98
C LEU A 240 -4.30 5.73 13.09
N SER A 241 -3.25 6.55 13.09
CA SER A 241 -3.10 7.74 13.93
C SER A 241 -2.76 8.95 13.05
N SER A 242 -2.54 10.11 13.68
CA SER A 242 -2.01 11.31 13.03
C SER A 242 -0.55 11.17 12.57
N ASP A 243 0.15 10.14 13.02
CA ASP A 243 1.52 9.84 12.63
C ASP A 243 1.55 8.90 11.43
N TRP A 244 2.56 9.09 10.57
CA TRP A 244 2.79 8.19 9.45
C TRP A 244 3.14 6.79 9.95
N THR A 245 2.38 5.79 9.49
CA THR A 245 2.75 4.38 9.60
C THR A 245 2.99 3.80 8.21
N VAL A 246 3.82 2.76 8.13
CA VAL A 246 4.07 2.05 6.87
C VAL A 246 3.36 0.71 6.91
N LEU A 247 2.36 0.54 6.05
CA LEU A 247 1.73 -0.75 5.82
C LEU A 247 2.56 -1.57 4.85
N ARG A 248 2.65 -2.88 5.13
CA ARG A 248 3.50 -3.82 4.40
C ARG A 248 2.79 -5.16 4.26
N PHE A 249 2.74 -5.67 3.04
CA PHE A 249 2.26 -7.01 2.72
C PHE A 249 3.31 -7.74 1.89
N TYR A 250 3.50 -9.02 2.17
CA TYR A 250 4.22 -9.92 1.26
C TYR A 250 3.49 -11.25 1.11
N SER A 251 3.49 -11.76 -0.12
CA SER A 251 3.09 -13.12 -0.42
C SER A 251 4.26 -14.08 -0.25
N GLY A 252 3.95 -15.38 -0.16
CA GLY A 252 4.96 -16.43 0.00
C GLY A 252 5.34 -16.72 1.45
N ALA A 253 6.35 -17.57 1.60
CA ALA A 253 6.80 -18.07 2.89
C ALA A 253 7.68 -17.05 3.62
N THR A 254 7.51 -16.97 4.94
CA THR A 254 8.20 -16.00 5.80
C THR A 254 9.72 -16.15 5.78
N ASP A 255 10.22 -17.39 5.79
CA ASP A 255 11.65 -17.70 5.73
C ASP A 255 12.29 -17.23 4.42
N ALA A 256 11.62 -17.48 3.29
CA ALA A 256 12.07 -17.00 1.98
C ALA A 256 12.08 -15.46 1.92
N PHE A 257 11.08 -14.80 2.49
CA PHE A 257 11.02 -13.33 2.56
C PHE A 257 12.13 -12.73 3.43
N ILE A 258 12.46 -13.36 4.56
CA ILE A 258 13.57 -12.93 5.43
C ILE A 258 14.91 -13.10 4.71
N ALA A 259 15.11 -14.21 4.00
CA ALA A 259 16.35 -14.51 3.31
C ALA A 259 16.63 -13.56 2.13
N ASP A 260 15.58 -13.10 1.44
CA ASP A 260 15.69 -12.22 0.27
C ASP A 260 14.59 -11.14 0.27
N PRO A 261 14.73 -10.11 1.12
CA PRO A 261 13.73 -9.06 1.24
C PRO A 261 13.76 -8.10 0.02
N PRO A 262 12.62 -7.47 -0.30
CA PRO A 262 12.51 -6.48 -1.38
C PRO A 262 13.40 -5.26 -1.11
N PRO A 263 13.76 -4.47 -2.16
CA PRO A 263 14.72 -3.37 -2.05
C PRO A 263 14.47 -2.40 -0.89
N PRO A 264 13.23 -1.98 -0.56
CA PRO A 264 12.97 -1.10 0.58
C PRO A 264 13.33 -1.67 1.95
N LEU A 265 13.51 -3.00 2.05
CA LEU A 265 13.81 -3.72 3.29
C LEU A 265 15.20 -4.36 3.30
N ARG A 266 15.99 -4.20 2.23
CA ARG A 266 17.36 -4.76 2.18
C ARG A 266 18.25 -4.11 3.22
N GLY A 267 18.92 -4.92 4.03
CA GLY A 267 19.75 -4.44 5.14
C GLY A 267 18.96 -3.98 6.37
N ALA A 268 17.63 -4.08 6.35
CA ALA A 268 16.82 -3.92 7.56
C ALA A 268 17.12 -5.05 8.54
N THR A 269 17.24 -4.72 9.82
CA THR A 269 17.45 -5.71 10.87
C THR A 269 16.11 -6.24 11.38
N ILE A 270 16.13 -7.48 11.88
CA ILE A 270 15.07 -8.02 12.71
C ILE A 270 15.40 -7.57 14.13
N ALA A 271 14.73 -6.52 14.60
CA ALA A 271 14.82 -6.16 16.01
C ALA A 271 14.17 -7.28 16.85
N PRO A 272 14.75 -7.63 18.02
CA PRO A 272 14.03 -8.42 19.01
C PRO A 272 12.67 -7.75 19.24
N LEU A 273 11.62 -8.55 19.47
CA LEU A 273 10.34 -8.02 19.94
C LEU A 273 10.59 -7.37 21.31
N SER A 274 10.96 -6.09 21.32
CA SER A 274 11.02 -5.28 22.52
C SER A 274 9.63 -5.35 23.15
N GLY A 275 9.53 -5.64 24.45
CA GLY A 275 8.25 -5.67 25.20
C GLY A 275 7.48 -4.33 25.21
N GLY A 276 7.82 -3.39 24.34
CA GLY A 276 7.02 -2.22 24.01
C GLY A 276 5.75 -2.66 23.31
N LYS A 277 4.63 -2.42 23.99
CA LYS A 277 3.27 -2.68 23.54
C LYS A 277 3.02 -2.06 22.15
N ARG A 278 3.26 -2.81 21.07
CA ARG A 278 2.36 -2.65 19.91
C ARG A 278 1.01 -3.13 20.40
N HIS A 279 -0.03 -2.34 20.21
CA HIS A 279 -1.38 -2.61 20.72
C HIS A 279 -1.94 -3.85 20.01
N GLN A 280 -1.53 -5.04 20.43
CA GLN A 280 -2.26 -6.25 20.11
C GLN A 280 -3.62 -6.12 20.78
N THR A 281 -4.69 -6.41 20.05
CA THR A 281 -5.98 -6.52 20.70
C THR A 281 -5.93 -7.73 21.63
N ASN A 282 -5.99 -7.52 22.95
CA ASN A 282 -6.16 -8.60 23.92
C ASN A 282 -7.55 -9.26 23.86
N THR A 283 -8.38 -8.86 22.88
CA THR A 283 -9.71 -9.38 22.66
C THR A 283 -9.68 -10.44 21.58
N VAL A 284 -10.34 -11.58 21.82
CA VAL A 284 -10.63 -12.59 20.79
C VAL A 284 -11.16 -11.86 19.54
N PRO A 285 -10.60 -12.09 18.35
CA PRO A 285 -11.09 -11.48 17.14
C PRO A 285 -12.61 -11.68 17.05
N PRO A 286 -13.41 -10.62 16.81
CA PRO A 286 -14.84 -10.82 16.56
C PRO A 286 -15.04 -11.72 15.33
N CYS A 287 -14.01 -11.86 14.49
CA CYS A 287 -13.95 -12.66 13.28
C CYS A 287 -13.63 -14.15 13.48
N LEU A 288 -13.22 -14.61 14.68
CA LEU A 288 -12.98 -16.04 14.90
C LEU A 288 -14.28 -16.72 15.38
N VAL A 289 -14.97 -17.42 14.49
CA VAL A 289 -15.86 -18.50 14.88
C VAL A 289 -15.05 -19.79 14.79
N THR A 290 -14.68 -20.36 15.93
CA THR A 290 -14.21 -21.74 16.00
C THR A 290 -15.37 -22.66 15.61
N ASN A 291 -15.43 -23.06 14.34
CA ASN A 291 -16.19 -24.25 13.95
C ASN A 291 -15.43 -25.50 14.40
N HIS A 292 -15.39 -25.73 15.71
CA HIS A 292 -15.16 -27.04 16.29
C HIS A 292 -16.29 -27.33 17.28
N ARG A 293 -17.41 -27.77 16.73
CA ARG A 293 -18.17 -28.87 17.33
C ARG A 293 -18.47 -29.87 16.23
N GLY A 294 -17.82 -31.01 16.31
CA GLY A 294 -18.19 -32.17 15.54
C GLY A 294 -19.53 -32.73 16.00
N ALA A 295 -20.14 -33.44 15.05
CA ALA A 295 -21.09 -34.55 15.19
C ALA A 295 -22.53 -34.22 15.65
N PRO A 296 -23.53 -35.02 15.22
CA PRO A 296 -23.45 -36.25 14.42
C PRO A 296 -23.63 -36.06 12.92
#